data_AF-A0A8T7G1Y4-F1
#
_entry.id   AF-A0A8T7G1Y4-F1
#
_cell.length_a   1.000
_cell.length_b   1.000
_cell.length_c   1.000
_cell.angle_alpha   90.00
_cell.angle_beta   90.00
_cell.angle_gamma   90.00
#
_symmetry.space_group_name_H-M   'P 1'
#
loop_
_entity.id
_entity.type
_entity.pdbx_description
1 polymer ?
#
loop_
_entity_poly.entity_id
_entity_poly.type
_entity_poly.pdbx_seq_one_letter_code
_entity_poly.pdbx_strand_id
1 'polypeptide(L)' 'MKKIELSKNLKRRKAIVSIGENGTPDDYFDIAGMFIDGEMYAIAVPKSLLDKATIMNALAKEAEACLSKAIE' A
#
# COMPACT_ATOMS: atom_id res chain seq x y z
N MET A 1 7.62 -16.17 -3.53
CA MET A 1 6.90 -14.98 -3.01
C MET A 1 6.29 -14.23 -4.18
N LYS A 2 4.97 -14.03 -4.21
CA LYS A 2 4.36 -13.12 -5.18
C LYS A 2 4.87 -11.71 -4.86
N LYS A 3 5.53 -11.07 -5.82
CA LYS A 3 6.15 -9.76 -5.60
C LYS A 3 5.16 -8.68 -6.00
N ILE A 4 4.48 -8.07 -5.03
CA ILE A 4 3.65 -6.89 -5.29
C ILE A 4 4.56 -5.77 -5.80
N GLU A 5 4.43 -5.42 -7.07
CA GLU A 5 5.19 -4.33 -7.65
C GLU A 5 4.47 -3.01 -7.45
N LEU A 6 5.07 -2.13 -6.64
CA LEU A 6 4.59 -0.77 -6.50
C LEU A 6 4.79 0.03 -7.79
N SER A 7 3.80 0.85 -8.13
CA SER A 7 3.89 1.81 -9.22
C SER A 7 5.02 2.83 -8.99
N LYS A 8 5.42 3.54 -10.06
CA LYS A 8 6.38 4.65 -9.97
C LYS A 8 5.93 5.74 -8.99
N ASN A 9 4.62 6.01 -8.96
CA ASN A 9 4.02 7.08 -8.17
C ASN A 9 4.04 6.75 -6.67
N LEU A 10 3.71 5.51 -6.31
CA LEU A 10 3.79 4.95 -4.96
C LEU A 10 5.25 4.91 -4.48
N LYS A 11 6.19 4.42 -5.31
CA LYS A 11 7.63 4.43 -5.02
C LYS A 11 8.15 5.84 -4.74
N ARG A 12 7.79 6.83 -5.57
CA ARG A 12 8.20 8.24 -5.38
C ARG A 12 7.75 8.82 -4.04
N ARG A 13 6.64 8.32 -3.49
CA ARG A 13 6.06 8.75 -2.21
C ARG A 13 6.45 7.85 -1.06
N LYS A 14 7.47 7.02 -1.26
CA LYS A 14 8.03 6.10 -0.26
C LYS A 14 7.00 5.12 0.28
N ALA A 15 5.99 4.74 -0.51
CA ALA A 15 5.05 3.69 -0.13
C ALA A 15 5.79 2.36 0.09
N ILE A 16 5.28 1.54 0.99
CA ILE A 16 5.81 0.22 1.32
C ILE A 16 4.72 -0.83 1.22
N VAL A 17 5.12 -2.09 1.06
CA VAL A 17 4.23 -3.25 1.21
C VAL A 17 4.46 -3.84 2.59
N SER A 18 3.39 -3.95 3.36
CA SER A 18 3.33 -4.58 4.68
C SER A 18 2.62 -5.93 4.55
N ILE A 19 3.08 -6.93 5.31
CA ILE A 19 2.52 -8.28 5.31
C ILE A 19 2.20 -8.66 6.76
N GLY A 20 0.94 -9.02 7.03
CA GLY A 20 0.43 -9.33 8.36
C GLY A 20 0.08 -8.10 9.22
N GLU A 21 -0.51 -8.33 10.39
CA GLU A 21 -1.07 -7.28 11.26
C GLU A 21 -0.04 -6.30 11.85
N ASN A 22 1.25 -6.65 11.89
CA ASN A 22 2.31 -5.83 12.51
C ASN A 22 3.37 -5.33 11.50
N GLY A 23 3.11 -5.43 10.20
CA GLY A 23 4.11 -5.10 9.18
C GLY A 23 4.27 -3.60 8.89
N THR A 24 3.36 -2.75 9.38
CA THR A 24 3.34 -1.31 9.07
C THR A 24 4.05 -0.50 10.17
N PRO A 25 5.12 0.25 9.84
CA PRO A 25 5.82 1.10 10.79
C PRO A 25 4.94 2.22 11.37
N ASP A 26 5.26 2.69 12.58
CA ASP A 26 4.50 3.73 13.29
C ASP A 26 4.38 5.07 12.53
N ASP A 27 5.33 5.41 11.67
CA ASP A 27 5.33 6.63 10.87
C ASP A 27 4.58 6.47 9.52
N TYR A 28 3.99 5.30 9.29
CA TYR A 28 3.22 4.95 8.11
C TYR A 28 1.73 4.76 8.42
N PHE A 29 0.91 4.84 7.37
CA PHE A 29 -0.53 4.62 7.43
C PHE A 29 -0.97 3.77 6.25
N ASP A 30 -1.74 2.72 6.52
CA ASP A 30 -2.25 1.81 5.50
C ASP A 30 -3.31 2.52 4.64
N ILE A 31 -3.12 2.50 3.32
CA ILE A 31 -4.02 3.14 2.37
C ILE A 31 -4.84 2.15 1.54
N ALA A 32 -4.41 0.89 1.51
CA ALA A 32 -5.13 -0.22 0.90
C ALA A 32 -4.66 -1.53 1.55
N GLY A 33 -5.56 -2.51 1.66
CA GLY A 33 -5.24 -3.84 2.17
C GLY A 33 -6.10 -4.92 1.52
N MET A 34 -5.53 -6.10 1.32
CA MET A 34 -6.18 -7.22 0.66
C MET A 34 -5.63 -8.55 1.18
N PHE A 35 -6.50 -9.54 1.33
CA PHE A 35 -6.09 -10.91 1.63
C PHE A 35 -5.71 -11.64 0.34
N ILE A 36 -4.47 -12.13 0.27
CA ILE A 36 -3.93 -12.87 -0.88
C ILE A 36 -3.34 -14.17 -0.33
N ASP A 37 -3.81 -15.31 -0.82
CA ASP A 37 -3.29 -16.64 -0.46
C ASP A 37 -3.21 -16.92 1.07
N GLY A 38 -4.15 -16.36 1.84
CA GLY A 38 -4.23 -16.55 3.30
C GLY A 38 -3.39 -15.56 4.12
N GLU A 39 -2.67 -14.64 3.49
CA GLU A 39 -1.92 -13.57 4.15
C GLU A 39 -2.56 -12.20 3.88
N MET A 40 -2.53 -11.31 4.86
CA MET A 40 -2.96 -9.92 4.69
C MET A 40 -1.80 -9.10 4.12
N TYR A 41 -1.99 -8.56 2.91
CA TYR A 41 -1.06 -7.62 2.30
C TYR A 41 -1.65 -6.22 2.37
N ALA A 42 -0.86 -5.26 2.83
CA ALA A 42 -1.23 -3.85 2.87
C ALA A 42 -0.19 -3.00 2.14
N ILE A 43 -0.64 -1.88 1.58
CA ILE A 43 0.26 -0.83 1.09
C ILE A 43 0.09 0.37 2.01
N ALA A 44 1.20 0.82 2.57
CA ALA A 44 1.25 1.92 3.50
C ALA A 44 2.05 3.09 2.93
N VAL A 45 1.72 4.31 3.36
CA VAL A 45 2.44 5.54 2.99
C VAL A 45 2.82 6.34 4.23
N PRO A 46 3.84 7.23 4.17
CA PRO A 46 4.21 8.06 5.31
C PRO A 46 3.04 8.95 5.77
N LYS A 47 2.82 9.05 7.08
CA LYS A 47 1.75 9.88 7.70
C LYS A 47 1.79 11.35 7.27
N SER A 48 2.96 11.87 6.87
CA SER A 48 3.13 13.22 6.28
C SER A 48 2.27 13.50 5.03
N LEU A 49 1.68 12.47 4.41
CA LEU A 49 0.79 12.60 3.25
C LEU A 49 -0.69 12.71 3.63
N LEU A 50 -1.05 12.44 4.89
CA LEU A 50 -2.45 12.45 5.36
C LEU A 50 -3.11 13.83 5.24
N ASP A 51 -2.34 14.91 5.40
CA ASP A 51 -2.83 16.29 5.25
C ASP A 51 -3.24 16.65 3.81
N LYS A 52 -3.03 15.73 2.86
CA LYS A 52 -3.29 15.92 1.43
C LYS A 52 -4.34 14.91 0.94
N ALA A 53 -5.57 15.03 1.45
CA ALA A 53 -6.69 14.11 1.16
C ALA A 53 -6.89 13.78 -0.33
N THR A 54 -6.74 14.76 -1.23
CA THR A 54 -6.83 14.53 -2.69
C THR A 54 -5.76 13.56 -3.20
N ILE A 55 -4.54 13.66 -2.68
CA ILE A 55 -3.43 12.77 -3.05
C ILE A 55 -3.66 11.38 -2.44
N MET A 56 -4.15 11.31 -1.20
CA MET A 56 -4.43 10.04 -0.51
C MET A 56 -5.40 9.15 -1.27
N ASN A 57 -6.52 9.71 -1.75
CA ASN A 57 -7.51 8.93 -2.52
C ASN A 57 -6.92 8.39 -3.84
N ALA A 58 -6.07 9.16 -4.51
CA ALA A 58 -5.40 8.72 -5.72
C ALA A 58 -4.40 7.58 -5.43
N LEU A 59 -3.64 7.68 -4.33
CA LEU A 59 -2.70 6.65 -3.93
C LEU A 59 -3.40 5.37 -3.49
N ALA A 60 -4.52 5.47 -2.76
CA ALA A 60 -5.30 4.31 -2.32
C ALA A 60 -5.79 3.48 -3.51
N LYS A 61 -6.40 4.13 -4.51
CA LYS A 61 -6.83 3.46 -5.76
C LYS A 61 -5.67 2.83 -6.52
N GLU A 62 -4.53 3.51 -6.56
CA GLU A 62 -3.33 2.99 -7.21
C GLU A 62 -2.74 1.79 -6.46
N ALA A 63 -2.79 1.82 -5.13
CA ALA A 63 -2.37 0.73 -4.26
C ALA A 63 -3.28 -0.50 -4.43
N GLU A 64 -4.61 -0.32 -4.44
CA GLU A 64 -5.57 -1.38 -4.75
C GLU A 64 -5.26 -2.05 -6.09
N ALA A 65 -5.00 -1.27 -7.14
CA ALA A 65 -4.65 -1.82 -8.45
C ALA A 65 -3.34 -2.62 -8.44
N CYS A 66 -2.36 -2.24 -7.60
CA CYS A 66 -1.13 -3.02 -7.43
C CYS A 66 -1.39 -4.35 -6.72
N LEU A 67 -2.28 -4.36 -5.71
CA LEU A 67 -2.67 -5.56 -4.98
C LEU A 67 -3.47 -6.53 -5.85
N SER A 68 -4.46 -6.04 -6.60
CA SER A 68 -5.28 -6.88 -7.49
C SER A 68 -4.44 -7.57 -8.57
N LYS A 69 -3.46 -6.86 -9.15
CA LYS A 69 -2.52 -7.45 -10.13
C LYS A 69 -1.62 -8.54 -9.55
N ALA A 70 -1.44 -8.58 -8.23
CA ALA A 70 -0.69 -9.65 -7.59
C ALA A 70 -1.56 -10.90 -7.34
N ILE A 71 -2.89 -10.79 -7.43
CA ILE A 71 -3.78 -11.95 -7.35
C ILE A 71 -3.80 -12.70 -8.68
N GLU A 72 -3.88 -11.96 -9.78
CA GLU A 72 -3.82 -12.47 -11.17
C GLU A 72 -2.53 -13.23 -11.46
#